data_AF-A0A921MB47-F1
#
_entry.id   AF-A0A921MB47-F1
#
_cell.length_a   1.000
_cell.length_b   1.000
_cell.length_c   1.000
_cell.angle_alpha   90.00
_cell.angle_beta   90.00
_cell.angle_gamma   90.00
#
_symmetry.space_group_name_H-M   'P 1'
#
loop_
_entity.id
_entity.type
_entity.pdbx_description
1 polymer ?
#
loop_
_entity_poly.entity_id
_entity_poly.type
_entity_poly.pdbx_seq_one_letter_code
_entity_poly.pdbx_strand_id
1 'polypeptide(L)'
;MPEGHSVHRIAARFRSQVVGSTVAVTSPQGRFTQGAALLDGRELEDCIAVGKQMFARFTGDLHLRVHLGIYGAWDFAVLQPEAALHADREGQTGTYAAASSGSMGAPRVSRVKAGEEERATTASGAGKTWPPDPAGAVRVRLLTDRVCADLRGPTVCEAITPEEAAAHLDRLGPDPVVDGKRRGWTRFRDKAAHRRTPIGGLLMDQSMVAGIGNIYRAEMLFRAGIDPYTPTSRLREDQLRALWDDWCHLLPIGIETGVIVTRTGLRGRAKQDMLESVADRHHVYGRAGEPCRVCGTPISLAEMQGR
;
A
#
# COMPACT_ATOMS: atom_id res chain seq x y z
N MET A 1 5.47 -6.93 -0.64
CA MET A 1 4.45 -7.05 0.42
C MET A 1 3.87 -5.68 0.67
N PRO A 2 2.55 -5.48 0.51
CA PRO A 2 1.89 -4.23 0.85
C PRO A 2 2.08 -3.88 2.33
N GLU A 3 2.54 -2.65 2.58
CA GLU A 3 2.54 -2.04 3.92
C GLU A 3 1.72 -0.75 3.86
N GLY A 4 1.72 0.07 4.92
CA GLY A 4 0.84 1.25 5.00
C GLY A 4 0.95 2.18 3.80
N HIS A 5 2.18 2.44 3.34
CA HIS A 5 2.44 3.30 2.19
C HIS A 5 1.68 2.90 0.91
N SER A 6 1.65 1.60 0.56
CA SER A 6 0.96 1.13 -0.65
C SER A 6 -0.55 1.31 -0.53
N VAL A 7 -1.11 1.05 0.65
CA VAL A 7 -2.56 1.14 0.89
C VAL A 7 -3.03 2.60 0.87
N HIS A 8 -2.25 3.52 1.46
CA HIS A 8 -2.48 4.97 1.36
C HIS A 8 -2.44 5.46 -0.09
N ARG A 9 -1.47 4.99 -0.88
CA ARG A 9 -1.37 5.34 -2.30
C ARG A 9 -2.56 4.81 -3.11
N ILE A 10 -3.02 3.59 -2.83
CA ILE A 10 -4.23 3.03 -3.43
C ILE A 10 -5.45 3.90 -3.09
N ALA A 11 -5.66 4.22 -1.82
CA ALA A 11 -6.78 5.05 -1.39
C ALA A 11 -6.72 6.46 -2.02
N ALA A 12 -5.55 7.06 -2.12
CA ALA A 12 -5.35 8.33 -2.82
C ALA A 12 -5.72 8.25 -4.31
N ARG A 13 -5.43 7.13 -4.98
CA ARG A 13 -5.83 6.92 -6.39
C ARG A 13 -7.34 6.74 -6.53
N PHE A 14 -8.00 6.03 -5.63
CA PHE A 14 -9.47 5.96 -5.63
C PHE A 14 -10.08 7.34 -5.43
N ARG A 15 -9.57 8.13 -4.49
CA ARG A 15 -10.04 9.51 -4.28
C ARG A 15 -9.87 10.40 -5.51
N SER A 16 -8.79 10.25 -6.28
CA SER A 16 -8.56 11.09 -7.45
C SER A 16 -9.25 10.61 -8.73
N GLN A 17 -9.61 9.33 -8.83
CA GLN A 17 -10.08 8.73 -10.09
C GLN A 17 -11.49 8.15 -10.04
N VAL A 18 -12.03 7.81 -8.87
CA VAL A 18 -13.29 7.06 -8.73
C VAL A 18 -14.30 7.73 -7.80
N VAL A 19 -13.84 8.39 -6.73
CA VAL A 19 -14.74 9.10 -5.80
C VAL A 19 -15.56 10.17 -6.54
N GLY A 20 -16.86 10.24 -6.22
CA GLY A 20 -17.84 11.08 -6.89
C GLY A 20 -18.48 10.44 -8.14
N SER A 21 -18.16 9.18 -8.44
CA SER A 21 -18.74 8.44 -9.57
C SER A 21 -19.64 7.31 -9.09
N THR A 22 -20.73 7.06 -9.82
CA THR A 22 -21.49 5.81 -9.71
C THR A 22 -20.65 4.64 -10.22
N VAL A 23 -20.55 3.57 -9.43
CA VAL A 23 -19.65 2.45 -9.70
C VAL A 23 -20.45 1.17 -9.94
N ALA A 24 -20.18 0.51 -11.07
CA ALA A 24 -20.58 -0.87 -11.27
C ALA A 24 -19.61 -1.80 -10.50
N VAL A 25 -20.14 -2.60 -9.58
CA VAL A 25 -19.38 -3.48 -8.69
C VAL A 25 -19.69 -4.93 -9.03
N THR A 26 -18.67 -5.68 -9.45
CA THR A 26 -18.83 -7.10 -9.82
C THR A 26 -17.81 -7.98 -9.11
N SER A 27 -18.08 -9.29 -9.02
CA SER A 27 -17.13 -10.28 -8.50
C SER A 27 -16.86 -11.34 -9.57
N PRO A 28 -15.90 -11.11 -10.50
CA PRO A 28 -15.63 -12.05 -11.60
C PRO A 28 -15.30 -13.47 -11.13
N GLN A 29 -14.59 -13.62 -10.01
CA GLN A 29 -14.30 -14.95 -9.43
C GLN A 29 -15.41 -15.51 -8.52
N GLY A 30 -16.50 -14.78 -8.32
CA GLY A 30 -17.66 -15.17 -7.50
C GLY A 30 -17.46 -15.19 -5.97
N ARG A 31 -16.28 -14.86 -5.44
CA ARG A 31 -15.99 -14.90 -3.99
C ARG A 31 -16.41 -13.64 -3.22
N PHE A 32 -17.01 -12.67 -3.89
CA PHE A 32 -17.53 -11.44 -3.30
C PHE A 32 -18.91 -11.09 -3.87
N THR A 33 -19.65 -12.05 -4.42
CA THR A 33 -20.92 -11.80 -5.14
C THR A 33 -21.95 -11.06 -4.29
N GLN A 34 -22.15 -11.46 -3.03
CA GLN A 34 -23.12 -10.81 -2.14
C GLN A 34 -22.71 -9.36 -1.82
N GLY A 35 -21.45 -9.14 -1.46
CA GLY A 35 -20.94 -7.79 -1.19
C GLY A 35 -20.95 -6.91 -2.44
N ALA A 36 -20.67 -7.47 -3.62
CA ALA A 36 -20.78 -6.76 -4.89
C ALA A 36 -22.22 -6.32 -5.15
N ALA A 37 -23.21 -7.20 -4.98
CA ALA A 37 -24.61 -6.86 -5.16
C ALA A 37 -25.11 -5.76 -4.20
N LEU A 38 -24.55 -5.69 -2.97
CA LEU A 38 -24.87 -4.61 -2.04
C LEU A 38 -24.33 -3.25 -2.48
N LEU A 39 -23.18 -3.22 -3.16
CA LEU A 39 -22.46 -2.00 -3.52
C LEU A 39 -22.69 -1.55 -4.96
N ASP A 40 -23.16 -2.45 -5.83
CA ASP A 40 -23.36 -2.21 -7.25
C ASP A 40 -24.33 -1.04 -7.53
N GLY A 41 -23.96 -0.18 -8.48
CA GLY A 41 -24.76 0.98 -8.87
C GLY A 41 -24.78 2.13 -7.86
N ARG A 42 -23.97 2.08 -6.80
CA ARG A 42 -23.85 3.17 -5.81
C ARG A 42 -22.72 4.13 -6.18
N GLU A 43 -22.84 5.38 -5.72
CA GLU A 43 -21.73 6.33 -5.79
C GLU A 43 -20.68 5.99 -4.73
N LEU A 44 -19.41 6.03 -5.11
CA LEU A 44 -18.29 5.98 -4.17
C LEU A 44 -18.04 7.39 -3.62
N GLU A 45 -18.33 7.63 -2.36
CA GLU A 45 -18.29 8.96 -1.74
C GLU A 45 -16.94 9.30 -1.11
N ASP A 46 -16.20 8.29 -0.62
CA ASP A 46 -14.86 8.49 -0.08
C ASP A 46 -14.04 7.20 -0.11
N CYS A 47 -12.71 7.32 -0.04
CA CYS A 47 -11.82 6.20 0.14
C CYS A 47 -10.63 6.58 1.02
N ILE A 48 -10.54 5.96 2.19
CA ILE A 48 -9.48 6.19 3.17
C ILE A 48 -8.62 4.95 3.39
N ALA A 49 -7.43 5.20 3.93
CA ALA A 49 -6.55 4.15 4.44
C ALA A 49 -6.16 4.48 5.88
N VAL A 50 -6.16 3.46 6.73
CA VAL A 50 -5.58 3.53 8.08
C VAL A 50 -4.69 2.31 8.26
N GLY A 51 -3.39 2.55 8.35
CA GLY A 51 -2.37 1.52 8.27
C GLY A 51 -2.50 0.67 7.01
N LYS A 52 -2.74 -0.63 7.19
CA LYS A 52 -2.86 -1.60 6.07
C LYS A 52 -4.30 -1.95 5.72
N GLN A 53 -5.27 -1.16 6.19
CA GLN A 53 -6.68 -1.33 5.91
C GLN A 53 -7.14 -0.19 4.98
N MET A 54 -7.90 -0.54 3.95
CA MET A 54 -8.57 0.40 3.06
C MET A 54 -10.08 0.31 3.29
N PHE A 55 -10.74 1.47 3.33
CA PHE A 55 -12.19 1.59 3.45
C PHE A 55 -12.69 2.52 2.35
N ALA A 56 -13.52 1.99 1.47
CA ALA A 56 -14.19 2.74 0.40
C ALA A 56 -15.68 2.88 0.77
N ARG A 57 -16.13 4.10 1.07
CA ARG A 57 -17.49 4.40 1.52
C ARG A 57 -18.37 4.75 0.33
N PHE A 58 -19.51 4.08 0.21
CA PHE A 58 -20.52 4.26 -0.82
C PHE A 58 -21.77 4.91 -0.24
N THR A 59 -22.62 5.47 -1.09
CA THR A 59 -23.91 6.05 -0.70
C THR A 59 -24.79 5.07 0.10
N GLY A 60 -25.41 5.59 1.16
CA GLY A 60 -26.08 4.78 2.18
C GLY A 60 -25.12 4.23 3.23
N ASP A 61 -23.93 4.82 3.35
CA ASP A 61 -22.85 4.52 4.29
C ASP A 61 -22.39 3.05 4.33
N LEU A 62 -22.58 2.31 3.23
CA LEU A 62 -21.98 0.99 3.07
C LEU A 62 -20.50 1.12 2.72
N HIS A 63 -19.67 0.26 3.31
CA HIS A 63 -18.23 0.31 3.12
C HIS A 63 -17.70 -0.96 2.47
N LEU A 64 -16.86 -0.82 1.45
CA LEU A 64 -15.95 -1.87 1.01
C LEU A 64 -14.69 -1.82 1.88
N ARG A 65 -14.47 -2.85 2.69
CA ARG A 65 -13.24 -3.03 3.46
C ARG A 65 -12.29 -3.98 2.76
N VAL A 66 -11.04 -3.56 2.60
CA VAL A 66 -9.98 -4.35 1.96
C VAL A 66 -8.73 -4.41 2.83
N HIS A 67 -8.21 -5.63 3.01
CA HIS A 67 -6.85 -5.89 3.49
C HIS A 67 -6.11 -6.75 2.47
N LEU A 68 -5.04 -6.19 1.88
CA LEU A 68 -4.30 -6.85 0.80
C LEU A 68 -3.52 -8.09 1.26
N GLY A 69 -3.10 -8.14 2.52
CA GLY A 69 -2.17 -9.18 2.98
C GLY A 69 -0.84 -9.14 2.23
N ILE A 70 -0.24 -10.31 2.00
CA ILE A 70 1.10 -10.41 1.40
C ILE A 70 1.06 -10.29 -0.12
N TYR A 71 0.01 -10.80 -0.76
CA TYR A 71 -0.09 -10.96 -2.23
C TYR A 71 -1.13 -10.05 -2.88
N GLY A 72 -1.97 -9.36 -2.10
CA GLY A 72 -3.04 -8.56 -2.64
C GLY A 72 -2.52 -7.36 -3.44
N ALA A 73 -3.22 -7.06 -4.52
CA ALA A 73 -2.94 -5.91 -5.37
C ALA A 73 -4.21 -5.41 -6.06
N TRP A 74 -4.20 -4.13 -6.40
CA TRP A 74 -5.17 -3.50 -7.28
C TRP A 74 -4.52 -3.21 -8.63
N ASP A 75 -5.17 -3.65 -9.71
CA ASP A 75 -4.79 -3.31 -11.07
C ASP A 75 -5.77 -2.25 -11.60
N PHE A 76 -5.26 -1.11 -12.05
CA PHE A 76 -6.07 0.00 -12.58
C PHE A 76 -5.85 0.12 -14.08
N ALA A 77 -6.93 0.20 -14.85
CA ALA A 77 -6.94 0.68 -16.22
C ALA A 77 -7.75 1.97 -16.29
N VAL A 78 -7.21 3.01 -16.93
CA VAL A 78 -7.86 4.31 -17.08
C VAL A 78 -8.01 4.63 -18.56
N LEU A 79 -9.25 4.90 -18.99
CA LEU A 79 -9.57 5.37 -20.33
C LEU A 79 -9.06 6.82 -20.48
N GLN A 80 -8.18 7.05 -21.44
CA GLN A 80 -7.70 8.42 -21.72
C GLN A 80 -8.70 9.17 -22.62
N PRO A 81 -8.86 10.50 -22.47
CA PRO A 81 -9.63 11.28 -23.42
C PRO A 81 -8.90 11.40 -24.77
N GLU A 82 -9.63 11.32 -25.90
CA GLU A 82 -9.07 11.42 -27.26
C GLU A 82 -8.28 12.72 -27.50
N ALA A 83 -8.68 13.83 -26.88
CA ALA A 83 -8.01 15.12 -26.99
C ALA A 83 -6.55 15.15 -26.47
N ALA A 84 -6.16 14.23 -25.59
CA ALA A 84 -4.77 14.13 -25.12
C ALA A 84 -3.84 13.46 -26.14
N LEU A 85 -4.39 12.77 -27.14
CA LEU A 85 -3.65 12.04 -28.19
C LEU A 85 -3.54 12.84 -29.50
N HIS A 86 -4.43 13.80 -29.75
CA HIS A 86 -4.43 14.62 -30.97
C HIS A 86 -3.28 15.64 -31.07
N ALA A 87 -2.37 15.70 -30.10
CA ALA A 87 -1.09 16.39 -30.29
C ALA A 87 -0.17 15.64 -31.28
N ASP A 88 -0.39 14.33 -31.47
CA ASP A 88 0.43 13.49 -32.35
C ASP A 88 -0.47 12.62 -33.27
N ARG A 89 -0.68 13.14 -34.49
CA ARG A 89 -1.14 12.47 -35.72
C ARG A 89 -2.65 12.42 -36.03
N GLU A 90 -2.94 12.97 -37.22
CA GLU A 90 -4.17 12.84 -37.99
C GLU A 90 -4.35 11.42 -38.56
N GLY A 91 -5.59 10.93 -38.48
CA GLY A 91 -6.13 9.90 -39.37
C GLY A 91 -6.07 8.46 -38.86
N GLN A 92 -7.17 7.97 -38.26
CA GLN A 92 -7.89 6.74 -38.67
C GLN A 92 -8.94 6.33 -37.62
N THR A 93 -10.14 6.13 -38.15
CA THR A 93 -11.33 5.40 -37.64
C THR A 93 -11.22 4.66 -36.30
N GLY A 94 -12.03 5.12 -35.33
CA GLY A 94 -12.80 4.29 -34.39
C GLY A 94 -12.04 3.31 -33.51
N THR A 95 -11.23 3.79 -32.58
CA THR A 95 -10.71 3.02 -31.43
C THR A 95 -10.52 3.97 -30.26
N TYR A 96 -11.02 3.63 -29.07
CA TYR A 96 -10.83 4.45 -27.88
C TYR A 96 -9.34 4.50 -27.52
N ALA A 97 -8.93 5.69 -27.11
CA ALA A 97 -7.62 6.04 -26.60
C ALA A 97 -7.01 4.97 -25.68
N ALA A 98 -5.75 4.61 -25.91
CA ALA A 98 -5.04 3.57 -25.20
C ALA A 98 -5.16 3.72 -23.68
N ALA A 99 -5.76 2.73 -23.01
CA ALA A 99 -5.90 2.74 -21.56
C ALA A 99 -4.53 2.66 -20.88
N SER A 100 -4.25 3.55 -19.93
CA SER A 100 -3.04 3.44 -19.10
C SER A 100 -3.29 2.43 -17.99
N SER A 101 -2.42 1.41 -17.90
CA SER A 101 -2.52 0.36 -16.89
C SER A 101 -1.43 0.48 -15.82
N GLY A 102 -1.78 0.27 -14.56
CA GLY A 102 -0.80 0.20 -13.47
C GLY A 102 -1.27 -0.69 -12.33
N SER A 103 -0.37 -1.52 -11.81
CA SER A 103 -0.59 -2.36 -10.62
C SER A 103 -0.10 -1.64 -9.37
N MET A 104 -0.83 -1.76 -8.25
CA MET A 104 -0.43 -1.23 -6.96
C MET A 104 -0.67 -2.27 -5.86
N GLY A 105 0.38 -2.60 -5.10
CA GLY A 105 0.35 -3.64 -4.07
C GLY A 105 1.60 -4.52 -4.14
N ALA A 106 1.49 -5.80 -3.78
CA ALA A 106 2.60 -6.72 -3.97
C ALA A 106 2.78 -6.98 -5.47
N PRO A 107 3.98 -6.78 -6.04
CA PRO A 107 4.24 -7.19 -7.41
C PRO A 107 4.06 -8.71 -7.52
N ARG A 108 3.35 -9.16 -8.57
CA ARG A 108 3.27 -10.59 -8.87
C ARG A 108 4.63 -11.05 -9.37
N VAL A 109 5.32 -11.87 -8.57
CA VAL A 109 6.43 -12.70 -9.07
C VAL A 109 5.80 -13.83 -9.88
N SER A 110 5.41 -13.56 -11.13
CA SER A 110 5.42 -14.62 -12.13
C SER A 110 6.89 -14.96 -12.33
N ARG A 111 7.35 -16.10 -11.77
CA ARG A 111 8.67 -16.74 -11.97
C ARG A 111 9.56 -15.93 -12.94
N VAL A 112 10.27 -14.95 -12.39
CA VAL A 112 11.13 -14.06 -13.17
C VAL A 112 12.35 -14.88 -13.58
N LYS A 113 12.44 -15.22 -14.86
CA LYS A 113 13.75 -15.35 -15.50
C LYS A 113 14.39 -13.97 -15.34
N ALA A 114 15.53 -13.93 -14.65
CA ALA A 114 16.18 -12.70 -14.20
C ALA A 114 16.19 -11.61 -15.28
N GLY A 115 15.67 -10.44 -14.91
CA GLY A 115 15.66 -9.21 -15.71
C GLY A 115 14.30 -8.91 -16.31
N GLU A 116 13.47 -8.13 -15.60
CA GLU A 116 12.60 -7.15 -16.24
C GLU A 116 12.04 -6.16 -15.21
N GLU A 117 12.31 -4.89 -15.49
CA GLU A 117 11.97 -3.69 -14.76
C GLU A 117 10.46 -3.45 -14.69
N GLU A 118 10.04 -2.61 -13.75
CA GLU A 118 8.75 -1.91 -13.77
C GLU A 118 8.72 -0.92 -14.95
N ARG A 119 8.65 -1.45 -16.18
CA ARG A 119 8.34 -0.65 -17.37
C ARG A 119 6.85 -0.34 -17.36
N ALA A 120 6.53 0.95 -17.33
CA ALA A 120 5.27 1.44 -17.87
C ALA A 120 5.19 0.95 -19.32
N THR A 121 4.50 -0.17 -19.55
CA THR A 121 4.20 -0.63 -20.88
C THR A 121 3.13 0.27 -21.45
N THR A 122 3.55 1.34 -22.14
CA THR A 122 2.76 1.89 -23.24
C THR A 122 2.71 0.81 -24.32
N ALA A 123 1.88 -0.21 -24.11
CA ALA A 123 1.56 -1.18 -25.12
C ALA A 123 0.76 -0.45 -26.20
N SER A 124 1.45 -0.01 -27.24
CA SER A 124 0.88 0.35 -28.54
C SER A 124 0.28 -0.92 -29.15
N GLY A 125 -0.94 -1.25 -28.73
CA GLY A 125 -1.76 -2.29 -29.32
C GLY A 125 -3.10 -1.70 -29.69
N ALA A 126 -3.32 -1.48 -30.98
CA ALA A 126 -4.64 -1.22 -31.53
C ALA A 126 -5.58 -2.38 -31.13
N GLY A 127 -6.74 -2.06 -30.54
CA GLY A 127 -7.83 -3.03 -30.34
C GLY A 127 -7.96 -3.72 -28.97
N LYS A 128 -7.56 -3.11 -27.86
CA LYS A 128 -8.09 -3.57 -26.54
C LYS A 128 -9.54 -3.13 -26.43
N THR A 129 -10.44 -3.93 -25.84
CA THR A 129 -11.83 -3.60 -25.49
C THR A 129 -11.94 -2.78 -24.20
N TRP A 130 -12.91 -1.86 -24.12
CA TRP A 130 -13.26 -1.15 -22.89
C TRP A 130 -14.63 -1.62 -22.36
N PRO A 131 -14.72 -1.99 -21.07
CA PRO A 131 -13.61 -2.20 -20.15
C PRO A 131 -12.74 -3.40 -20.56
N PRO A 132 -11.46 -3.46 -20.13
CA PRO A 132 -10.63 -4.63 -20.39
C PRO A 132 -11.19 -5.87 -19.71
N ASP A 133 -11.05 -7.04 -20.34
CA ASP A 133 -11.49 -8.30 -19.76
C ASP A 133 -10.81 -8.57 -18.39
N PRO A 134 -11.51 -9.17 -17.41
CA PRO A 134 -10.91 -9.55 -16.15
C PRO A 134 -9.73 -10.52 -16.36
N ALA A 135 -8.54 -10.10 -15.95
CA ALA A 135 -7.35 -10.94 -16.06
C ALA A 135 -7.09 -11.73 -14.76
N GLY A 136 -7.21 -13.05 -14.79
CA GLY A 136 -6.95 -13.90 -13.63
C GLY A 136 -8.01 -13.80 -12.52
N ALA A 137 -7.65 -14.16 -11.28
CA ALA A 137 -8.61 -14.27 -10.17
C ALA A 137 -8.96 -12.90 -9.56
N VAL A 138 -9.85 -12.16 -10.24
CA VAL A 138 -10.37 -10.86 -9.78
C VAL A 138 -11.46 -11.07 -8.73
N ARG A 139 -11.19 -10.62 -7.49
CA ARG A 139 -12.09 -10.72 -6.33
C ARG A 139 -13.26 -9.76 -6.45
N VAL A 140 -12.95 -8.50 -6.70
CA VAL A 140 -13.91 -7.44 -6.94
C VAL A 140 -13.38 -6.55 -8.06
N ARG A 141 -14.28 -6.15 -8.95
CA ARG A 141 -14.03 -5.17 -10.00
C ARG A 141 -14.93 -3.97 -9.74
N LEU A 142 -14.32 -2.79 -9.71
CA LEU A 142 -14.99 -1.49 -9.64
C LEU A 142 -14.84 -0.80 -10.99
N LEU A 143 -15.97 -0.54 -11.65
CA LEU A 143 -16.00 0.02 -12.99
C LEU A 143 -16.80 1.33 -13.02
N THR A 144 -16.19 2.36 -13.58
CA THR A 144 -16.86 3.61 -13.99
C THR A 144 -16.80 3.74 -15.51
N ASP A 145 -17.30 4.85 -16.03
CA ASP A 145 -17.14 5.25 -17.44
C ASP A 145 -15.66 5.29 -17.89
N ARG A 146 -14.75 5.67 -16.97
CA ARG A 146 -13.34 5.96 -17.28
C ARG A 146 -12.32 5.10 -16.53
N VAL A 147 -12.72 4.39 -15.47
CA VAL A 147 -11.79 3.63 -14.63
C VAL A 147 -12.28 2.21 -14.42
N CYS A 148 -11.40 1.25 -14.62
CA CYS A 148 -11.59 -0.14 -14.24
C CYS A 148 -10.52 -0.52 -13.21
N ALA A 149 -10.94 -0.81 -11.98
CA ALA A 149 -10.07 -1.22 -10.88
C ALA A 149 -10.38 -2.67 -10.47
N ASP A 150 -9.39 -3.55 -10.61
CA ASP A 150 -9.50 -4.98 -10.28
C ASP A 150 -8.70 -5.32 -9.03
N LEU A 151 -9.36 -5.77 -7.96
CA LEU A 151 -8.71 -6.29 -6.77
C LEU A 151 -8.44 -7.79 -6.91
N ARG A 152 -7.19 -8.20 -6.64
CA ARG A 152 -6.76 -9.61 -6.71
C ARG A 152 -6.04 -9.99 -5.43
N GLY A 153 -6.23 -11.24 -5.01
CA GLY A 153 -5.53 -11.85 -3.86
C GLY A 153 -5.66 -11.15 -2.50
N PRO A 154 -6.73 -10.40 -2.16
CA PRO A 154 -6.82 -9.81 -0.82
C PRO A 154 -7.00 -10.89 0.25
N THR A 155 -6.46 -10.65 1.44
CA THR A 155 -6.78 -11.45 2.63
C THR A 155 -8.19 -11.15 3.13
N VAL A 156 -8.64 -9.89 3.03
CA VAL A 156 -10.00 -9.45 3.41
C VAL A 156 -10.60 -8.64 2.27
N CYS A 157 -11.85 -8.94 1.93
CA CYS A 157 -12.68 -8.18 0.99
C CYS A 157 -14.15 -8.38 1.40
N GLU A 158 -14.72 -7.37 2.05
CA GLU A 158 -16.02 -7.43 2.73
C GLU A 158 -16.81 -6.14 2.46
N ALA A 159 -18.12 -6.26 2.27
CA ALA A 159 -19.04 -5.14 2.33
C ALA A 159 -19.58 -5.08 3.76
N ILE A 160 -19.40 -3.96 4.43
CA ILE A 160 -19.68 -3.81 5.86
C ILE A 160 -20.51 -2.56 6.13
N THR A 161 -21.19 -2.57 7.26
CA THR A 161 -22.00 -1.47 7.80
C THR A 161 -21.12 -0.34 8.35
N PRO A 162 -21.69 0.86 8.57
CA PRO A 162 -20.98 1.96 9.23
C PRO A 162 -20.44 1.58 10.62
N GLU A 163 -21.23 0.84 11.39
CA GLU A 163 -20.88 0.41 12.75
C GLU A 163 -19.70 -0.57 12.75
N GLU A 164 -19.70 -1.53 11.80
CA GLU A 164 -18.58 -2.45 11.61
C GLU A 164 -17.33 -1.72 11.15
N ALA A 165 -17.46 -0.75 10.23
CA ALA A 165 -16.33 0.06 9.78
C ALA A 165 -15.72 0.86 10.94
N ALA A 166 -16.54 1.52 11.74
CA ALA A 166 -16.11 2.24 12.95
C ALA A 166 -15.43 1.29 13.94
N ALA A 167 -16.01 0.12 14.22
CA ALA A 167 -15.42 -0.88 15.11
C ALA A 167 -14.07 -1.40 14.62
N HIS A 168 -13.86 -1.50 13.31
CA HIS A 168 -12.55 -1.83 12.75
C HIS A 168 -11.54 -0.69 12.91
N LEU A 169 -11.94 0.56 12.66
CA LEU A 169 -11.09 1.74 12.79
C LEU A 169 -10.65 1.97 14.25
N ASP A 170 -11.55 1.79 15.21
CA ASP A 170 -11.28 2.00 16.65
C ASP A 170 -10.22 1.04 17.20
N ARG A 171 -10.12 -0.16 16.62
CA ARG A 171 -9.12 -1.16 17.01
C ARG A 171 -7.71 -0.83 16.51
N LEU A 172 -7.57 0.07 15.53
CA LEU A 172 -6.27 0.39 14.94
C LEU A 172 -5.45 1.32 15.84
N GLY A 173 -4.13 1.10 15.82
CA GLY A 173 -3.16 2.00 16.38
C GLY A 173 -3.10 3.33 15.61
N PRO A 174 -2.31 4.29 16.10
CA PRO A 174 -2.07 5.53 15.39
C PRO A 174 -1.36 5.30 14.05
N ASP A 175 -1.80 6.04 13.06
CA ASP A 175 -1.21 6.20 11.73
C ASP A 175 -0.82 7.67 11.58
N PRO A 176 0.45 8.01 11.28
CA PRO A 176 0.90 9.40 11.28
C PRO A 176 0.26 10.26 10.17
N VAL A 177 -0.25 9.67 9.08
CA VAL A 177 -0.97 10.40 8.03
C VAL A 177 -2.39 10.75 8.46
N VAL A 178 -3.01 9.89 9.28
CA VAL A 178 -4.40 10.05 9.75
C VAL A 178 -4.45 10.83 11.06
N ASP A 179 -3.61 10.46 12.03
CA ASP A 179 -3.58 11.04 13.37
C ASP A 179 -2.68 12.28 13.48
N GLY A 180 -1.79 12.50 12.51
CA GLY A 180 -0.77 13.54 12.57
C GLY A 180 0.30 13.26 13.64
N LYS A 181 1.40 14.04 13.59
CA LYS A 181 2.58 13.81 14.43
C LYS A 181 2.29 13.88 15.94
N ARG A 182 1.54 14.91 16.39
CA ARG A 182 1.32 15.16 17.83
C ARG A 182 0.31 14.21 18.46
N ARG A 183 -0.91 14.12 17.91
CA ARG A 183 -1.97 13.24 18.42
C ARG A 183 -1.59 11.76 18.26
N GLY A 184 -1.00 11.39 17.12
CA GLY A 184 -0.52 10.03 16.91
C GLY A 184 0.57 9.61 17.90
N TRP A 185 1.52 10.51 18.23
CA TRP A 185 2.49 10.24 19.28
C TRP A 185 1.85 9.94 20.62
N THR A 186 0.92 10.79 21.08
CA THR A 186 0.27 10.59 22.39
C THR A 186 -0.38 9.22 22.45
N ARG A 187 -1.14 8.84 21.41
CA ARG A 187 -1.75 7.51 21.29
C ARG A 187 -0.70 6.38 21.33
N PHE A 188 0.42 6.53 20.60
CA PHE A 188 1.46 5.50 20.54
C PHE A 188 2.17 5.33 21.88
N ARG A 189 2.61 6.45 22.48
CA ARG A 189 3.27 6.48 23.79
C ARG A 189 2.40 5.82 24.86
N ASP A 190 1.14 6.23 24.96
CA ASP A 190 0.23 5.76 26.01
C ASP A 190 -0.02 4.25 25.89
N LYS A 191 -0.11 3.73 24.66
CA LYS A 191 -0.21 2.29 24.42
C LYS A 191 1.10 1.55 24.74
N ALA A 192 2.25 2.13 24.41
CA ALA A 192 3.56 1.49 24.51
C ALA A 192 4.18 1.52 25.92
N ALA A 193 3.90 2.54 26.73
CA ALA A 193 4.61 2.90 27.97
C ALA A 193 4.75 1.78 29.02
N HIS A 194 3.94 0.73 28.95
CA HIS A 194 3.94 -0.37 29.93
C HIS A 194 4.06 -1.77 29.30
N ARG A 195 4.31 -1.85 27.99
CA ARG A 195 4.39 -3.14 27.31
C ARG A 195 5.75 -3.80 27.55
N ARG A 196 5.72 -5.09 27.87
CA ARG A 196 6.92 -5.93 28.02
C ARG A 196 7.24 -6.75 26.77
N THR A 197 6.35 -6.74 25.78
CA THR A 197 6.58 -7.36 24.49
C THR A 197 7.85 -6.79 23.85
N PRO A 198 8.64 -7.61 23.13
CA PRO A 198 9.75 -7.10 22.34
C PRO A 198 9.30 -5.99 21.37
N ILE A 199 10.10 -4.94 21.23
CA ILE A 199 9.77 -3.78 20.39
C ILE A 199 9.52 -4.17 18.93
N GLY A 200 10.26 -5.14 18.41
CA GLY A 200 10.03 -5.68 17.07
C GLY A 200 8.67 -6.38 16.93
N GLY A 201 8.14 -7.00 17.98
CA GLY A 201 6.79 -7.54 17.97
C GLY A 201 5.73 -6.44 18.06
N LEU A 202 5.96 -5.46 18.95
CA LEU A 202 5.04 -4.34 19.17
C LEU A 202 4.82 -3.50 17.91
N LEU A 203 5.89 -3.21 17.15
CA LEU A 203 5.78 -2.47 15.89
C LEU A 203 4.98 -3.21 14.80
N MET A 204 4.78 -4.54 14.93
CA MET A 204 3.98 -5.32 13.99
C MET A 204 2.50 -5.39 14.39
N ASP A 205 2.19 -5.08 15.64
CA ASP A 205 0.83 -5.07 16.16
C ASP A 205 0.08 -3.84 15.64
N GLN A 206 -0.85 -4.09 14.72
CA GLN A 206 -1.62 -3.01 14.07
C GLN A 206 -2.55 -2.26 15.04
N SER A 207 -2.80 -2.79 16.24
CA SER A 207 -3.53 -2.09 17.30
C SER A 207 -2.63 -1.12 18.09
N MET A 208 -1.31 -1.33 18.04
CA MET A 208 -0.32 -0.51 18.73
C MET A 208 0.20 0.64 17.87
N VAL A 209 0.45 0.36 16.58
CA VAL A 209 0.81 1.34 15.55
C VAL A 209 0.39 0.78 14.20
N ALA A 210 -0.32 1.57 13.41
CA ALA A 210 -0.90 1.09 12.17
C ALA A 210 0.06 1.31 10.99
N GLY A 211 0.11 0.35 10.07
CA GLY A 211 0.80 0.50 8.78
C GLY A 211 2.19 -0.11 8.70
N ILE A 212 2.90 -0.23 9.82
CA ILE A 212 4.24 -0.84 9.87
C ILE A 212 4.16 -2.34 9.54
N GLY A 213 5.00 -2.81 8.62
CA GLY A 213 5.25 -4.22 8.35
C GLY A 213 6.71 -4.59 8.53
N ASN A 214 7.09 -5.74 7.95
CA ASN A 214 8.40 -6.33 8.23
C ASN A 214 9.54 -5.45 7.73
N ILE A 215 9.33 -4.78 6.60
CA ILE A 215 10.34 -3.92 6.00
C ILE A 215 10.53 -2.68 6.87
N TYR A 216 9.46 -1.92 7.14
CA TYR A 216 9.57 -0.73 7.97
C TYR A 216 10.07 -1.05 9.39
N ARG A 217 9.60 -2.13 10.02
CA ARG A 217 10.10 -2.56 11.33
C ARG A 217 11.62 -2.75 11.32
N ALA A 218 12.13 -3.59 10.41
CA ALA A 218 13.54 -3.95 10.39
C ALA A 218 14.41 -2.70 10.16
N GLU A 219 13.98 -1.85 9.22
CA GLU A 219 14.69 -0.64 8.85
C GLU A 219 14.67 0.43 9.95
N MET A 220 13.52 0.68 10.57
CA MET A 220 13.38 1.68 11.64
C MET A 220 14.19 1.28 12.88
N LEU A 221 14.16 0.00 13.28
CA LEU A 221 14.93 -0.48 14.42
C LEU A 221 16.43 -0.42 14.15
N PHE A 222 16.88 -0.76 12.94
CA PHE A 222 18.26 -0.59 12.54
C PHE A 222 18.69 0.88 12.58
N ARG A 223 17.89 1.80 12.00
CA ARG A 223 18.16 3.24 11.98
C ARG A 223 18.25 3.83 13.40
N ALA A 224 17.46 3.30 14.33
CA ALA A 224 17.49 3.70 15.73
C ALA A 224 18.58 3.00 16.56
N GLY A 225 19.27 1.99 16.02
CA GLY A 225 20.23 1.17 16.76
C GLY A 225 19.60 0.37 17.90
N ILE A 226 18.35 -0.07 17.73
CA ILE A 226 17.58 -0.80 18.75
C ILE A 226 17.48 -2.28 18.37
N ASP A 227 17.91 -3.16 19.28
CA ASP A 227 17.73 -4.60 19.12
C ASP A 227 16.21 -4.93 19.10
N PRO A 228 15.69 -5.61 18.05
CA PRO A 228 14.27 -5.96 17.94
C PRO A 228 13.73 -6.78 19.13
N TYR A 229 14.58 -7.53 19.82
CA TYR A 229 14.22 -8.35 20.98
C TYR A 229 14.16 -7.57 22.29
N THR A 230 14.57 -6.29 22.29
CA THR A 230 14.51 -5.43 23.47
C THR A 230 13.06 -5.32 23.98
N PRO A 231 12.77 -5.68 25.24
CA PRO A 231 11.46 -5.43 25.83
C PRO A 231 11.11 -3.94 25.76
N THR A 232 9.92 -3.58 25.28
CA THR A 232 9.53 -2.16 25.12
C THR A 232 9.65 -1.38 26.42
N SER A 233 9.36 -2.00 27.57
CA SER A 233 9.50 -1.39 28.90
C SER A 233 10.93 -1.02 29.29
N ARG A 234 11.95 -1.46 28.54
CA ARG A 234 13.36 -1.05 28.73
C ARG A 234 13.76 0.13 27.84
N LEU A 235 12.93 0.50 26.87
CA LEU A 235 13.19 1.67 26.03
C LEU A 235 12.81 2.94 26.76
N ARG A 236 13.67 3.95 26.64
CA ARG A 236 13.38 5.29 27.13
C ARG A 236 12.35 5.99 26.24
N GLU A 237 11.65 6.99 26.77
CA GLU A 237 10.64 7.73 26.00
C GLU A 237 11.24 8.43 24.77
N ASP A 238 12.47 8.93 24.84
CA ASP A 238 13.18 9.53 23.69
C ASP A 238 13.46 8.51 22.58
N GLN A 239 13.74 7.25 22.91
CA GLN A 239 13.91 6.18 21.93
C GLN A 239 12.58 5.81 21.26
N LEU A 240 11.49 5.72 22.03
CA LEU A 240 10.14 5.51 21.47
C LEU A 240 9.71 6.70 20.60
N ARG A 241 10.04 7.92 21.02
CA ARG A 241 9.80 9.13 20.25
C ARG A 241 10.54 9.10 18.93
N ALA A 242 11.82 8.73 18.94
CA ALA A 242 12.64 8.63 17.73
C ALA A 242 12.03 7.65 16.73
N LEU A 243 11.54 6.49 17.19
CA LEU A 243 10.83 5.53 16.32
C LEU A 243 9.55 6.13 15.72
N TRP A 244 8.73 6.82 16.52
CA TRP A 244 7.53 7.48 16.01
C TRP A 244 7.85 8.59 15.00
N ASP A 245 8.87 9.39 15.28
CA ASP A 245 9.30 10.48 14.41
C ASP A 245 9.88 9.95 13.09
N ASP A 246 10.62 8.83 13.13
CA ASP A 246 11.09 8.14 11.91
C ASP A 246 9.90 7.55 11.12
N TRP A 247 8.86 7.04 11.80
CA TRP A 247 7.63 6.60 11.11
C TRP A 247 6.91 7.75 10.41
N CYS A 248 6.77 8.90 11.09
CA CYS A 248 6.23 10.12 10.51
C CYS A 248 7.04 10.62 9.31
N HIS A 249 8.33 10.30 9.25
CA HIS A 249 9.21 10.67 8.15
C HIS A 249 9.12 9.68 6.97
N LEU A 250 9.16 8.37 7.25
CA LEU A 250 9.27 7.32 6.24
C LEU A 250 7.94 7.01 5.53
N LEU A 251 6.79 7.09 6.25
CA LEU A 251 5.50 6.78 5.64
C LEU A 251 5.16 7.72 4.47
N PRO A 252 5.25 9.06 4.59
CA PRO A 252 4.99 9.97 3.47
C PRO A 252 5.90 9.72 2.27
N ILE A 253 7.20 9.45 2.51
CA ILE A 253 8.15 9.13 1.44
C ILE A 253 7.68 7.90 0.66
N GLY A 254 7.31 6.81 1.36
CA GLY A 254 6.83 5.60 0.69
C GLY A 254 5.52 5.80 -0.08
N ILE A 255 4.65 6.70 0.39
CA ILE A 255 3.40 7.04 -0.31
C ILE A 255 3.70 7.77 -1.62
N GLU A 256 4.58 8.78 -1.54
CA GLU A 256 5.00 9.60 -2.68
C GLU A 256 5.71 8.77 -3.75
N THR A 257 6.73 8.01 -3.36
CA THR A 257 7.54 7.21 -4.29
C THR A 257 6.82 5.96 -4.78
N GLY A 258 5.84 5.45 -4.02
CA GLY A 258 5.17 4.17 -4.27
C GLY A 258 5.99 2.94 -3.88
N VAL A 259 7.21 3.12 -3.36
CA VAL A 259 8.11 2.05 -2.90
C VAL A 259 8.71 2.38 -1.55
N ILE A 260 9.01 1.37 -0.73
CA ILE A 260 9.64 1.62 0.57
C ILE A 260 11.08 2.09 0.35
N VAL A 261 11.36 3.33 0.72
CA VAL A 261 12.70 3.93 0.72
C VAL A 261 13.05 4.29 2.16
N THR A 262 14.07 3.64 2.71
CA THR A 262 14.52 3.86 4.09
C THR A 262 15.94 4.42 4.17
N ARG A 263 16.69 4.39 3.07
CA ARG A 263 17.96 5.13 2.90
C ARG A 263 17.71 6.58 2.50
N THR A 264 17.27 7.36 3.48
CA THR A 264 16.93 8.79 3.34
C THR A 264 18.17 9.68 3.28
N GLY A 265 18.11 10.80 2.54
CA GLY A 265 19.18 11.81 2.50
C GLY A 265 20.17 11.70 1.33
N LEU A 266 20.03 10.69 0.46
CA LEU A 266 20.81 10.58 -0.77
C LEU A 266 20.40 11.66 -1.79
N ARG A 267 21.37 12.14 -2.60
CA ARG A 267 21.18 13.18 -3.63
C ARG A 267 21.83 12.77 -4.96
N GLY A 268 21.40 13.41 -6.05
CA GLY A 268 21.96 13.21 -7.38
C GLY A 268 21.91 11.74 -7.82
N ARG A 269 23.02 11.27 -8.40
CA ARG A 269 23.13 9.91 -8.95
C ARG A 269 22.87 8.82 -7.89
N ALA A 270 23.36 9.01 -6.67
CA ALA A 270 23.13 8.05 -5.58
C ALA A 270 21.64 7.88 -5.21
N LYS A 271 20.82 8.92 -5.38
CA LYS A 271 19.35 8.80 -5.20
C LYS A 271 18.72 8.03 -6.35
N GLN A 272 19.16 8.27 -7.59
CA GLN A 272 18.65 7.57 -8.77
C GLN A 272 18.98 6.07 -8.70
N ASP A 273 20.25 5.73 -8.48
CA ASP A 273 20.69 4.34 -8.37
C ASP A 273 19.91 3.58 -7.28
N MET A 274 19.65 4.23 -6.13
CA MET A 274 18.84 3.66 -5.05
C MET A 274 17.38 3.42 -5.46
N LEU A 275 16.78 4.32 -6.23
CA LEU A 275 15.40 4.15 -6.70
C LEU A 275 15.30 3.04 -7.76
N GLU A 276 16.34 2.85 -8.57
CA GLU A 276 16.42 1.81 -9.59
C GLU A 276 16.65 0.40 -8.99
N SER A 277 17.43 0.30 -7.91
CA SER A 277 17.80 -0.98 -7.27
C SER A 277 17.03 -1.26 -5.97
N VAL A 278 16.23 -2.34 -5.95
CA VAL A 278 15.50 -2.78 -4.73
C VAL A 278 16.47 -3.03 -3.56
N ALA A 279 17.63 -3.62 -3.83
CA ALA A 279 18.64 -3.94 -2.81
C ALA A 279 19.23 -2.68 -2.16
N ASP A 280 19.23 -1.56 -2.88
CA ASP A 280 19.80 -0.29 -2.41
C ASP A 280 18.79 0.63 -1.74
N ARG A 281 17.49 0.30 -1.76
CA ARG A 281 16.45 1.06 -1.04
C ARG A 281 16.53 0.90 0.48
N HIS A 282 17.11 -0.22 0.94
CA HIS A 282 17.10 -0.68 2.34
C HIS A 282 18.49 -0.78 2.94
N HIS A 283 18.60 -0.57 4.25
CA HIS A 283 19.83 -0.79 5.01
C HIS A 283 20.07 -2.27 5.29
N VAL A 284 19.06 -2.99 5.78
CA VAL A 284 19.17 -4.37 6.29
C VAL A 284 18.15 -5.34 5.70
N TYR A 285 16.94 -4.88 5.37
CA TYR A 285 15.89 -5.77 4.87
C TYR A 285 16.29 -6.39 3.53
N GLY A 286 16.16 -7.72 3.42
CA GLY A 286 16.51 -8.47 2.20
C GLY A 286 18.02 -8.63 1.97
N ARG A 287 18.86 -8.30 2.96
CA ARG A 287 20.33 -8.27 2.83
C ARG A 287 21.07 -9.21 3.77
N ALA A 288 20.43 -10.29 4.20
CA ALA A 288 21.05 -11.27 5.08
C ALA A 288 22.36 -11.82 4.47
N GLY A 289 23.43 -11.85 5.27
CA GLY A 289 24.77 -12.26 4.84
C GLY A 289 25.59 -11.17 4.15
N GLU A 290 24.99 -10.08 3.68
CA GLU A 290 25.74 -8.97 3.08
C GLU A 290 26.39 -8.08 4.14
N PRO A 291 27.49 -7.36 3.81
CA PRO A 291 28.09 -6.40 4.74
C PRO A 291 27.13 -5.25 5.07
N CYS A 292 27.08 -4.87 6.34
CA CYS A 292 26.38 -3.68 6.80
C CYS A 292 26.97 -2.44 6.13
N ARG A 293 26.10 -1.56 5.58
CA ARG A 293 26.54 -0.32 4.92
C ARG A 293 27.10 0.74 5.87
N VAL A 294 27.01 0.52 7.18
CA VAL A 294 27.51 1.43 8.22
C VAL A 294 28.84 0.95 8.80
N CYS A 295 28.95 -0.35 9.14
CA CYS A 295 30.10 -0.89 9.87
C CYS A 295 30.78 -2.08 9.20
N GLY A 296 30.27 -2.60 8.08
CA GLY A 296 30.82 -3.77 7.38
C GLY A 296 30.49 -5.13 7.99
N THR A 297 30.03 -5.20 9.25
CA THR A 297 29.59 -6.47 9.87
C THR A 297 28.49 -7.15 9.04
N PRO A 298 28.57 -8.45 8.75
CA PRO A 298 27.52 -9.15 8.02
C PRO A 298 26.15 -9.05 8.70
N ILE A 299 25.10 -8.77 7.92
CA ILE A 299 23.72 -8.70 8.43
C ILE A 299 23.23 -10.09 8.80
N SER A 300 22.79 -10.28 10.04
CA SER A 300 22.15 -11.52 10.49
C SER A 300 20.65 -11.51 10.22
N LEU A 301 20.07 -12.70 10.05
CA LEU A 301 18.64 -12.92 9.94
C LEU A 301 18.19 -13.82 11.10
N ALA A 302 17.12 -13.42 11.78
CA ALA A 302 16.48 -14.21 12.82
C ALA A 302 14.96 -14.09 12.68
N GLU A 303 14.26 -15.19 12.89
CA GLU A 303 12.80 -15.24 12.80
C GLU A 303 12.16 -14.64 14.07
N MET A 304 11.19 -13.74 13.90
CA MET A 304 10.43 -13.14 14.98
C MET A 304 8.94 -13.20 14.70
N GLN A 305 8.21 -13.98 15.51
CA GLN A 305 6.77 -14.19 15.37
C GLN A 305 6.38 -14.75 13.98
N GLY A 306 7.17 -15.69 13.45
CA GLY A 306 6.91 -16.29 12.13
C GLY A 306 7.28 -15.40 10.95
N ARG A 307 8.17 -14.41 11.13
CA ARG A 307 8.52 -13.37 10.13
C ARG A 307 9.97 -12.98 10.15
#